data_AF-A0A967JFK2-F1
#
_entry.id   AF-A0A967JFK2-F1
#
_cell.length_a   1.000
_cell.length_b   1.000
_cell.length_c   1.000
_cell.angle_alpha   90.00
_cell.angle_beta   90.00
_cell.angle_gamma   90.00
#
_symmetry.space_group_name_H-M   'P 1'
#
loop_
_entity.id
_entity.type
_entity.pdbx_description
1 polymer ?
#
loop_
_entity_poly.entity_id
_entity_poly.type
_entity_poly.pdbx_seq_one_letter_code
_entity_poly.pdbx_strand_id
1 'polypeptide(L)' 'MEIVLVRHAEPAWVSDGRTVADPGLTPLGTAQARAAAIRLGGLDG' A
#
# COMPACT_ATOMS: atom_id res chain seq x y z
N MET A 1 15.73 16.28 10.02
CA MET A 1 14.29 15.96 9.84
C MET A 1 14.09 15.64 8.38
N GLU A 2 13.52 14.48 8.08
CA GLU A 2 13.27 13.98 6.72
C GLU A 2 11.77 13.77 6.52
N ILE A 3 11.25 14.10 5.33
CA ILE A 3 9.87 13.83 4.93
C ILE A 3 9.91 12.81 3.80
N VAL A 4 9.23 11.68 3.99
CA VAL A 4 9.14 10.62 2.97
C VAL A 4 7.72 10.58 2.40
N LEU A 5 7.59 10.67 1.07
CA LEU A 5 6.31 10.55 0.37
C LEU A 5 6.18 9.15 -0.22
N VAL A 6 5.07 8.48 0.05
CA VAL A 6 4.81 7.10 -0.40
C VAL A 6 3.43 7.05 -1.05
N ARG A 7 3.32 6.32 -2.17
CA ARG A 7 2.02 6.03 -2.79
C ARG A 7 1.25 4.96 -2.00
N HIS A 8 -0.06 4.88 -2.19
CA HIS A 8 -0.85 3.76 -1.68
C HIS A 8 -0.34 2.44 -2.28
N ALA A 9 -0.44 1.36 -1.51
CA ALA A 9 -0.19 0.01 -2.02
C ALA A 9 -1.28 -0.40 -3.03
N GLU A 10 -1.05 -1.47 -3.78
CA GLU A 10 -1.93 -1.90 -4.87
C GLU A 10 -3.39 -2.09 -4.40
N PRO A 11 -4.32 -1.28 -4.93
CA PRO A 11 -5.74 -1.36 -4.60
C PRO A 11 -6.49 -2.31 -5.55
N ALA A 12 -7.56 -2.91 -5.07
CA ALA A 12 -8.44 -3.80 -5.83
C ALA A 12 -9.49 -3.00 -6.64
N TRP A 13 -9.05 -2.17 -7.58
CA TRP A 13 -9.95 -1.29 -8.38
C TRP A 13 -11.09 -2.02 -9.07
N VAL A 14 -10.91 -3.30 -9.38
CA VAL A 14 -11.94 -4.18 -9.95
C VAL A 14 -12.13 -5.39 -9.05
N SER A 15 -13.34 -5.59 -8.55
CA SER A 15 -13.77 -6.80 -7.83
C SER A 15 -14.93 -7.42 -8.58
N ASP A 16 -14.86 -8.72 -8.86
CA ASP A 16 -15.90 -9.47 -9.59
C ASP A 16 -16.31 -8.80 -10.91
N GLY A 17 -15.32 -8.25 -11.63
CA GLY A 17 -15.52 -7.56 -12.92
C GLY A 17 -16.17 -6.18 -12.82
N ARG A 18 -16.33 -5.62 -11.62
CA ARG A 18 -16.92 -4.29 -11.40
C ARG A 18 -15.90 -3.32 -10.80
N THR A 19 -15.89 -2.10 -11.31
CA THR A 19 -15.09 -1.00 -10.74
C THR A 19 -15.60 -0.62 -9.35
N VAL A 20 -14.68 -0.46 -8.39
CA VAL A 20 -14.97 -0.04 -7.02
C VAL A 20 -14.30 1.31 -6.76
N ALA A 21 -15.05 2.29 -6.25
CA ALA A 21 -14.57 3.65 -6.05
C ALA A 21 -13.60 3.78 -4.85
N ASP A 22 -13.83 3.01 -3.78
CA ASP A 22 -12.98 2.96 -2.60
C ASP A 22 -12.60 1.50 -2.30
N PRO A 23 -11.68 0.93 -3.09
CA PRO A 23 -11.32 -0.47 -2.94
C PRO A 23 -10.39 -0.69 -1.75
N GLY A 24 -10.47 -1.88 -1.17
CA GLY A 24 -9.40 -2.40 -0.31
C GLY A 24 -8.12 -2.70 -1.10
N LEU A 25 -7.09 -3.19 -0.39
CA LEU A 25 -5.86 -3.65 -1.01
C LEU A 25 -6.04 -5.05 -1.62
N THR A 26 -5.30 -5.34 -2.69
CA THR A 26 -5.10 -6.71 -3.15
C THR A 26 -4.22 -7.48 -2.16
N PRO A 27 -4.08 -8.81 -2.28
CA PRO A 27 -3.08 -9.56 -1.53
C PRO A 27 -1.66 -9.02 -1.74
N LEU A 28 -1.32 -8.63 -2.98
CA LEU A 28 -0.05 -7.97 -3.30
C LEU A 28 0.06 -6.60 -2.61
N GLY A 29 -1.00 -5.79 -2.63
CA GLY A 29 -1.04 -4.51 -1.93
C GLY A 29 -0.80 -4.66 -0.43
N THR A 30 -1.37 -5.68 0.20
CA THR A 30 -1.13 -5.98 1.62
C THR A 30 0.33 -6.33 1.89
N ALA A 31 0.95 -7.12 1.00
CA ALA A 31 2.38 -7.45 1.08
C ALA A 31 3.27 -6.21 0.88
N GLN A 32 2.94 -5.33 -0.06
CA GLN A 32 3.62 -4.05 -0.29
C GLN A 32 3.54 -3.16 0.95
N ALA A 33 2.36 -3.00 1.54
CA ALA A 33 2.17 -2.22 2.77
C ALA A 33 3.02 -2.77 3.93
N ARG A 34 3.10 -4.09 4.08
CA ARG A 34 3.98 -4.74 5.08
C ARG A 34 5.45 -4.46 4.80
N ALA A 35 5.90 -4.59 3.55
CA ALA A 35 7.28 -4.32 3.18
C ALA A 35 7.66 -2.84 3.41
N ALA A 36 6.75 -1.92 3.06
CA ALA A 36 6.92 -0.50 3.33
C ALA A 36 7.03 -0.24 4.84
N ALA A 37 6.13 -0.81 5.65
CA ALA A 37 6.18 -0.66 7.11
C ALA A 37 7.50 -1.17 7.70
N ILE A 38 8.02 -2.32 7.24
CA ILE A 38 9.33 -2.85 7.68
C ILE A 38 10.46 -1.89 7.26
N ARG A 39 10.46 -1.45 6.00
CA ARG A 39 11.52 -0.58 5.47
C ARG A 39 11.54 0.78 6.16
N LEU A 40 10.38 1.37 6.41
CA LEU A 40 10.20 2.68 7.03
C LEU A 40 10.36 2.62 8.56
N GLY A 41 9.93 1.53 9.21
CA GLY A 41 10.15 1.32 10.65
C GLY A 41 11.62 1.06 11.00
N GLY A 42 12.45 0.70 10.01
CA GLY A 42 13.91 0.70 10.11
C GLY A 42 14.57 1.99 9.62
N LEU A 43 13.80 3.02 9.23
CA LEU A 43 14.32 4.37 8.99
C LEU A 43 14.39 5.16 10.31
N ASP A 44 14.99 4.55 11.32
CA ASP A 44 15.51 5.30 12.45
C ASP A 44 16.97 5.63 12.09
N GLY A 45 17.19 6.90 11.71
CA GLY A 45 18.52 7.49 11.74
C GLY A 45 18.96 7.79 13.16
#